data_AF-A0A821CM83-F1
#
_entry.id   AF-A0A821CM83-F1
#
_cell.length_a   1.000
_cell.length_b   1.000
_cell.length_c   1.000
_cell.angle_alpha   90.00
_cell.angle_beta   90.00
_cell.angle_gamma   90.00
#
_symmetry.space_group_name_H-M   'P 1'
#
loop_
_entity.id
_entity.type
_entity.pdbx_description
1 polymer ?
#
loop_
_entity_poly.entity_id
_entity_poly.type
_entity_poly.pdbx_seq_one_letter_code
_entity_poly.pdbx_strand_id
1 'polypeptide(L)'
;MVLADLGRRLSSALRNLSNATIINEQVLNEALGEICRALLEADVNVRLVKQLRENVKQAINLEETAVGLNKRRLIQSAVVKELVRLIDPEVKAWQPVKNKSNIVMFVGLQGSGKTTSCTKYAYHYMRRGWKTALVCADTFRAGAFDQLKQNATKARIPFYG
;
A
#
# COMPACT_ATOMS: atom_id res chain seq x y z
N MET A 1 -0.69 11.61 -11.24
CA MET A 1 -0.53 10.89 -9.95
C MET A 1 -0.99 9.45 -10.17
N VAL A 2 -0.06 8.49 -10.24
CA VAL A 2 -0.31 7.10 -10.69
C VAL A 2 -1.47 6.43 -9.94
N LEU A 3 -1.55 6.63 -8.63
CA LEU A 3 -2.63 6.09 -7.80
C LEU A 3 -4.01 6.69 -8.08
N ALA A 4 -4.08 7.93 -8.57
CA ALA A 4 -5.36 8.53 -8.94
C ALA A 4 -5.95 7.87 -10.20
N ASP A 5 -5.10 7.46 -11.14
CA ASP A 5 -5.57 6.76 -12.34
C ASP A 5 -6.05 5.35 -12.01
N LEU A 6 -5.26 4.60 -11.23
CA LEU A 6 -5.65 3.30 -10.69
C LEU A 6 -6.99 3.37 -9.95
N GLY A 7 -7.12 4.33 -9.03
CA GLY A 7 -8.35 4.52 -8.26
C GLY A 7 -9.56 4.82 -9.14
N ARG A 8 -9.40 5.65 -10.18
CA ARG A 8 -10.47 5.94 -11.15
C ARG A 8 -10.88 4.68 -11.93
N ARG A 9 -9.91 3.90 -12.44
CA ARG A 9 -10.19 2.68 -13.21
C ARG A 9 -10.87 1.61 -12.38
N LEU A 10 -10.38 1.38 -11.15
CA LEU A 10 -11.01 0.43 -10.21
C LEU A 10 -12.44 0.86 -9.88
N SER A 11 -12.65 2.15 -9.59
CA SER A 11 -13.99 2.67 -9.29
C SER A 11 -14.93 2.56 -10.49
N SER A 12 -14.42 2.79 -11.70
CA SER A 12 -15.18 2.64 -12.95
C SER A 12 -15.58 1.19 -13.19
N ALA A 13 -14.66 0.23 -13.07
CA ALA A 13 -14.94 -1.19 -13.24
C ALA A 13 -16.00 -1.69 -12.24
N LEU A 14 -15.88 -1.29 -10.97
CA LEU A 14 -16.88 -1.61 -9.94
C LEU A 14 -18.24 -0.95 -10.21
N ARG A 15 -18.25 0.29 -10.71
CA ARG A 15 -19.47 1.00 -11.07
C ARG A 15 -20.17 0.34 -12.26
N ASN A 16 -19.43 -0.06 -13.29
CA ASN A 16 -19.96 -0.77 -14.45
C ASN A 16 -20.62 -2.09 -14.04
N LEU A 17 -19.95 -2.85 -13.16
CA LEU A 17 -20.52 -4.07 -12.57
C LEU A 17 -21.80 -3.78 -11.76
N SER A 18 -21.85 -2.67 -11.02
CA SER A 18 -23.04 -2.29 -10.23
C SER A 18 -24.24 -1.85 -11.08
N ASN A 19 -23.97 -1.25 -12.25
CA ASN A 19 -24.99 -0.76 -13.18
C ASN A 19 -25.56 -1.85 -14.10
N ALA A 20 -24.89 -3.01 -14.21
CA ALA A 20 -25.34 -4.10 -15.06
C ALA A 20 -26.69 -4.68 -14.58
N THR A 21 -27.69 -4.69 -15.46
CA THR A 21 -29.06 -5.16 -15.17
C THR A 21 -29.09 -6.63 -14.77
N ILE A 22 -28.29 -7.46 -15.45
CA ILE A 22 -28.12 -8.90 -15.18
C ILE A 22 -26.63 -9.15 -14.98
N ILE A 23 -26.25 -9.76 -13.86
CA ILE A 23 -24.88 -10.22 -13.63
C ILE A 23 -24.78 -11.67 -14.07
N ASN A 24 -24.14 -11.88 -15.21
CA ASN A 24 -23.72 -13.19 -15.70
C ASN A 24 -22.20 -13.36 -15.50
N GLU A 25 -21.70 -14.57 -15.76
CA GLU A 25 -20.27 -14.87 -15.64
C GLU A 25 -19.41 -14.03 -16.60
N GLN A 26 -19.95 -13.68 -17.76
CA GLN A 26 -19.26 -12.85 -18.75
C GLN A 26 -18.97 -11.44 -18.21
N VAL A 27 -19.98 -10.76 -17.67
CA VAL A 27 -19.86 -9.42 -17.07
C VAL A 27 -18.88 -9.45 -15.89
N LEU A 28 -18.90 -10.51 -15.09
CA LEU A 28 -17.93 -10.70 -14.00
C LEU A 28 -16.50 -10.83 -14.55
N ASN A 29 -16.29 -11.65 -15.57
CA ASN A 29 -14.98 -11.86 -16.19
C ASN A 29 -14.44 -10.58 -16.85
N GLU A 30 -15.31 -9.78 -17.48
CA GLU A 30 -14.97 -8.48 -18.07
C GLU A 30 -14.54 -7.49 -17.00
N ALA A 31 -15.32 -7.32 -15.92
CA ALA A 31 -14.99 -6.44 -14.81
C ALA A 31 -13.68 -6.84 -14.11
N LEU A 32 -13.48 -8.14 -13.86
CA LEU A 32 -12.21 -8.65 -13.33
C LEU A 32 -11.05 -8.42 -14.29
N GLY A 33 -11.29 -8.51 -15.60
CA GLY A 33 -10.31 -8.22 -16.64
C GLY A 33 -9.85 -6.76 -16.58
N GLU A 34 -10.78 -5.81 -16.47
CA GLU A 34 -10.46 -4.39 -16.31
C GLU A 34 -9.66 -4.11 -15.03
N ILE A 35 -10.07 -4.68 -13.90
CA ILE A 35 -9.35 -4.57 -12.62
C ILE A 35 -7.92 -5.12 -12.75
N CYS A 36 -7.76 -6.31 -13.34
CA CYS A 36 -6.45 -6.92 -13.54
C CYS A 36 -5.54 -6.04 -14.41
N ARG A 37 -6.06 -5.50 -15.53
CA ARG A 37 -5.30 -4.59 -16.40
C ARG A 37 -4.86 -3.33 -15.66
N ALA A 38 -5.77 -2.73 -14.90
CA ALA A 38 -5.45 -1.53 -14.11
C ALA A 38 -4.35 -1.80 -13.06
N LEU A 39 -4.37 -2.97 -12.41
CA LEU A 39 -3.33 -3.37 -11.46
C LEU A 39 -1.98 -3.62 -12.14
N LEU A 40 -1.98 -4.26 -13.32
CA LEU A 40 -0.77 -4.52 -14.09
C LEU A 40 -0.13 -3.23 -14.60
N GLU A 41 -0.94 -2.28 -15.09
CA GLU A 41 -0.46 -0.94 -15.48
C GLU A 41 0.06 -0.11 -14.30
N ALA A 42 -0.33 -0.47 -13.07
CA ALA A 42 0.17 0.13 -11.83
C ALA A 42 1.37 -0.63 -11.23
N ASP A 43 2.08 -1.44 -12.05
CA ASP A 43 3.27 -2.22 -11.67
C ASP A 43 3.02 -3.25 -10.55
N VAL A 44 1.79 -3.74 -10.38
CA VAL A 44 1.51 -4.83 -9.45
C VAL A 44 2.00 -6.15 -10.04
N ASN A 45 2.64 -6.98 -9.21
CA ASN A 45 3.20 -8.26 -9.65
C ASN A 45 2.13 -9.17 -10.27
N VAL A 46 2.41 -9.67 -11.49
CA VAL A 46 1.51 -10.54 -12.26
C VAL A 46 1.00 -11.75 -11.47
N ARG A 47 1.84 -12.33 -10.59
CA ARG A 47 1.46 -13.47 -9.74
C ARG A 47 0.38 -13.10 -8.74
N LEU A 48 0.48 -11.91 -8.13
CA LEU A 48 -0.50 -11.39 -7.18
C LEU A 48 -1.82 -11.07 -7.89
N VAL A 49 -1.75 -10.47 -9.08
CA VAL A 49 -2.94 -10.17 -9.90
C VAL A 49 -3.66 -11.47 -10.31
N LYS A 50 -2.91 -12.49 -10.73
CA LYS A 50 -3.47 -13.80 -11.06
C LYS A 50 -4.13 -14.43 -9.83
N GLN A 51 -3.47 -14.40 -8.68
CA GLN A 51 -4.01 -14.95 -7.43
C GLN A 51 -5.31 -14.24 -7.03
N LEU A 52 -5.36 -12.91 -7.13
CA LEU A 52 -6.56 -12.13 -6.85
C LEU A 52 -7.72 -12.58 -7.73
N ARG A 53 -7.49 -12.77 -9.04
CA ARG A 53 -8.53 -13.20 -9.98
C ARG A 53 -9.10 -14.57 -9.60
N GLU A 54 -8.24 -15.53 -9.29
CA GLU A 54 -8.66 -16.89 -8.92
C GLU A 54 -9.41 -16.88 -7.58
N ASN A 55 -8.91 -16.16 -6.58
CA ASN A 55 -9.54 -16.06 -5.26
C ASN A 55 -10.94 -15.44 -5.35
N VAL A 56 -11.10 -14.39 -6.16
CA VAL A 56 -12.42 -13.76 -6.36
C VAL A 56 -13.38 -14.70 -7.09
N LYS A 57 -12.91 -15.44 -8.11
CA LYS A 57 -13.73 -16.43 -8.81
C LYS A 57 -14.20 -17.55 -7.89
N GLN A 58 -13.30 -18.08 -7.05
CA GLN A 58 -13.64 -19.12 -6.08
C GLN A 58 -14.60 -18.64 -5.00
N ALA A 59 -14.48 -17.38 -4.57
CA ALA A 59 -15.35 -16.79 -3.55
C ALA A 59 -16.78 -16.52 -4.04
N ILE A 60 -17.00 -16.48 -5.36
CA ILE A 60 -18.30 -16.18 -5.96
C ILE A 60 -18.89 -17.46 -6.53
N ASN A 61 -19.67 -18.17 -5.71
CA ASN A 61 -20.48 -19.29 -6.20
C ASN A 61 -21.78 -18.74 -6.83
N LEU A 62 -21.78 -18.57 -8.15
CA LEU A 62 -22.89 -17.89 -8.88
C LEU A 62 -24.24 -18.62 -8.73
N GLU A 63 -24.20 -19.93 -8.49
CA GLU A 63 -25.36 -20.83 -8.38
C GLU A 63 -26.05 -20.76 -7.01
N GLU A 64 -25.32 -20.57 -5.92
CA GLU A 64 -25.88 -20.53 -4.54
C GLU A 64 -26.20 -19.12 -4.04
N THR A 65 -25.71 -18.07 -4.72
CA THR A 65 -25.83 -16.72 -4.19
C THR A 65 -27.28 -16.21 -4.30
N ALA A 66 -27.84 -15.68 -3.20
CA ALA A 66 -29.19 -15.11 -3.11
C ALA A 66 -29.53 -14.13 -4.25
N VAL A 67 -30.77 -14.20 -4.76
CA VAL A 67 -31.27 -13.48 -5.95
C VAL A 67 -31.12 -11.95 -5.84
N GLY A 68 -30.74 -11.30 -6.96
CA GLY A 68 -30.86 -9.85 -7.16
C GLY A 68 -29.78 -9.00 -6.48
N LEU A 69 -30.21 -8.08 -5.62
CA LEU A 69 -29.38 -7.03 -4.99
C LEU A 69 -28.22 -7.57 -4.14
N ASN A 70 -28.40 -8.74 -3.52
CA ASN A 70 -27.36 -9.38 -2.71
C ASN A 70 -26.17 -9.86 -3.57
N LYS A 71 -26.39 -10.28 -4.83
CA LYS A 71 -25.30 -10.73 -5.72
C LYS A 71 -24.29 -9.61 -5.99
N ARG A 72 -24.78 -8.41 -6.35
CA ARG A 72 -23.93 -7.24 -6.66
C ARG A 72 -23.03 -6.88 -5.48
N ARG A 73 -23.64 -6.73 -4.31
CA ARG A 73 -22.94 -6.36 -3.09
C ARG A 73 -21.95 -7.42 -2.65
N LEU A 74 -22.28 -8.71 -2.84
CA LEU A 74 -21.37 -9.81 -2.52
C LEU A 74 -20.12 -9.77 -3.40
N ILE A 75 -20.27 -9.61 -4.72
CA ILE A 75 -19.13 -9.55 -5.65
C ILE A 75 -18.23 -8.35 -5.34
N GLN A 76 -18.83 -7.16 -5.16
CA GLN A 76 -18.07 -5.98 -4.79
C GLN A 76 -17.32 -6.17 -3.47
N SER A 77 -17.97 -6.77 -2.47
CA SER A 77 -17.34 -7.06 -1.18
C SER A 77 -16.21 -8.08 -1.31
N ALA A 78 -16.37 -9.10 -2.17
CA ALA A 78 -15.33 -10.09 -2.44
C ALA A 78 -14.09 -9.44 -3.09
N VAL A 79 -14.29 -8.60 -4.10
CA VAL A 79 -13.20 -7.85 -4.75
C VAL A 79 -12.48 -6.93 -3.77
N VAL A 80 -13.22 -6.13 -3.00
CA VAL A 80 -12.63 -5.21 -2.01
C VAL A 80 -11.88 -5.99 -0.93
N LYS A 81 -12.44 -7.09 -0.43
CA LYS A 81 -11.78 -7.94 0.55
C LYS A 81 -10.47 -8.49 0.03
N GLU A 82 -10.43 -8.93 -1.22
CA GLU A 82 -9.20 -9.46 -1.82
C GLU A 82 -8.16 -8.36 -2.09
N LEU A 83 -8.60 -7.16 -2.50
CA LEU A 83 -7.71 -6.00 -2.61
C LEU A 83 -7.12 -5.58 -1.25
N VAL A 84 -7.91 -5.63 -0.18
CA VAL A 84 -7.43 -5.37 1.19
C VAL A 84 -6.42 -6.43 1.60
N ARG A 85 -6.70 -7.71 1.32
CA ARG A 85 -5.81 -8.83 1.62
C ARG A 85 -4.45 -8.72 0.94
N LEU A 86 -4.37 -8.14 -0.26
CA LEU A 86 -3.10 -7.89 -0.93
C LEU A 86 -2.21 -6.87 -0.21
N ILE A 87 -2.80 -5.95 0.55
CA ILE A 87 -2.11 -4.83 1.19
C ILE A 87 -1.90 -5.08 2.68
N ASP A 88 -2.78 -5.84 3.32
CA ASP A 88 -2.73 -6.12 4.75
C ASP A 88 -1.56 -7.08 5.09
N PRO A 89 -0.53 -6.62 5.81
CA PRO A 89 0.57 -7.47 6.20
C PRO A 89 0.24 -8.37 7.40
N GLU A 90 -0.94 -8.25 8.02
CA GLU A 90 -1.36 -8.94 9.26
C GLU A 90 -0.43 -8.70 10.46
N VAL A 91 0.50 -7.75 10.34
CA VAL A 91 1.51 -7.41 11.36
C VAL A 91 1.25 -6.01 11.89
N LYS A 92 1.29 -5.89 13.21
CA LYS A 92 1.18 -4.58 13.87
C LYS A 92 2.39 -3.71 13.56
N ALA A 93 2.14 -2.43 13.31
CA ALA A 93 3.20 -1.45 13.18
C ALA A 93 4.09 -1.43 14.44
N TRP A 94 5.39 -1.24 14.24
CA TRP A 94 6.34 -1.10 15.33
C TRP A 94 5.96 0.05 16.27
N GLN A 95 6.16 -0.15 17.58
CA GLN A 95 5.92 0.87 18.60
C GLN A 95 7.14 1.03 19.49
N PRO A 96 7.54 2.28 19.79
CA PRO A 96 8.66 2.54 20.71
C PRO A 96 8.29 2.18 22.15
N VAL A 97 9.27 1.65 22.88
CA VAL A 97 9.14 1.31 24.30
C VAL A 97 9.63 2.47 25.16
N LYS A 98 8.81 2.92 26.13
CA LYS A 98 9.19 4.01 27.04
C LYS A 98 10.36 3.60 27.94
N ASN A 99 11.16 4.57 28.36
CA ASN A 99 12.30 4.40 29.27
C ASN A 99 13.37 3.39 28.78
N LYS A 100 13.41 3.13 27.47
CA LYS A 100 14.44 2.32 26.82
C LYS A 100 14.99 3.04 25.61
N SER A 101 16.23 2.72 25.25
CA SER A 101 16.83 3.15 23.99
C SER A 101 16.21 2.35 22.84
N ASN A 102 15.52 3.05 21.94
CA ASN A 102 14.91 2.47 20.76
C ASN A 102 15.80 2.75 19.55
N ILE A 103 16.51 1.74 19.04
CA ILE A 103 17.43 1.87 17.91
C ILE A 103 16.73 1.31 16.66
N VAL A 104 16.65 2.12 15.60
CA VAL A 104 15.99 1.76 14.34
C VAL A 104 16.96 1.97 13.18
N MET A 105 17.23 0.92 12.42
CA MET A 105 18.10 0.95 11.24
C MET A 105 17.27 1.09 9.96
N PHE A 106 17.65 2.05 9.10
CA PHE A 106 17.02 2.23 7.80
C PHE A 106 17.83 1.53 6.71
N VAL A 107 17.28 0.45 6.16
CA VAL A 107 17.90 -0.36 5.09
C VAL A 107 17.07 -0.30 3.81
N GLY A 108 17.69 -0.60 2.67
CA GLY A 108 17.01 -0.63 1.36
C GLY A 108 17.91 -0.21 0.21
N LEU A 109 17.37 -0.31 -1.01
CA LEU A 109 18.09 -0.03 -2.25
C LEU A 109 18.53 1.44 -2.39
N GLN A 110 19.53 1.70 -3.22
CA GLN A 110 19.94 3.07 -3.56
C GLN A 110 18.77 3.81 -4.21
N GLY A 111 18.56 5.07 -3.83
CA GLY A 111 17.45 5.88 -4.37
C GLY A 111 16.07 5.60 -3.75
N SER A 112 15.90 4.62 -2.86
CA SER A 112 14.60 4.33 -2.22
C SER A 112 14.12 5.38 -1.20
N GLY A 113 14.85 6.48 -1.04
CA GLY A 113 14.48 7.57 -0.14
C GLY A 113 14.86 7.37 1.33
N LYS A 114 15.79 6.46 1.67
CA LYS A 114 16.21 6.16 3.06
C LYS A 114 16.49 7.40 3.92
N THR A 115 17.36 8.29 3.46
CA THR A 115 17.77 9.51 4.19
C THR A 115 16.59 10.48 4.42
N THR A 116 15.66 10.54 3.47
CA THR A 116 14.44 11.34 3.61
C THR A 116 13.46 10.69 4.59
N SER A 117 13.26 9.37 4.46
CA SER A 117 12.36 8.59 5.30
C SER A 117 12.81 8.54 6.76
N CYS A 118 14.10 8.42 7.04
CA CYS A 118 14.61 8.43 8.42
C CYS A 118 14.34 9.78 9.11
N THR A 119 14.50 10.90 8.38
CA THR A 119 14.18 12.23 8.93
C THR A 119 12.68 12.38 9.19
N LYS A 120 11.82 11.96 8.25
CA LYS A 120 10.36 12.00 8.43
C LYS A 120 9.92 11.14 9.61
N TYR A 121 10.51 9.96 9.75
CA TYR A 121 10.23 9.03 10.85
C TYR A 121 10.64 9.61 12.20
N ALA A 122 11.85 10.16 12.30
CA ALA A 122 12.32 10.82 13.51
C ALA A 122 11.42 12.02 13.88
N TYR A 123 11.07 12.85 12.89
CA TYR A 123 10.17 13.99 13.10
C TYR A 123 8.77 13.56 13.58
N HIS A 124 8.22 12.48 13.02
CA HIS A 124 6.94 11.91 13.43
C HIS A 124 6.90 11.53 14.91
N TYR A 125 7.97 10.89 15.41
CA TYR A 125 8.07 10.54 16.83
C TYR A 125 8.42 11.73 17.72
N MET A 126 9.25 12.66 17.25
CA MET A 126 9.54 13.91 17.96
C MET A 126 8.25 14.70 18.25
N ARG A 127 7.35 14.82 17.26
CA ARG A 127 6.03 15.46 17.44
C ARG A 127 5.13 14.75 18.45
N ARG A 128 5.40 13.48 18.74
CA ARG A 128 4.68 12.66 19.74
C ARG A 128 5.38 12.66 21.10
N GLY A 129 6.36 13.55 21.31
CA GLY A 129 7.05 13.74 22.59
C GLY A 129 8.27 12.83 22.81
N TRP A 130 8.72 12.10 21.78
CA TRP A 130 9.92 11.28 21.90
C TRP A 130 11.19 12.10 21.68
N LYS A 131 12.25 11.78 22.42
CA LYS A 131 13.60 12.30 22.15
C LYS A 131 14.22 11.49 21.02
N THR A 132 14.35 12.09 19.84
CA THR A 132 14.88 11.44 18.64
C THR A 132 16.23 12.02 18.24
N ALA A 133 17.11 11.19 17.69
CA ALA A 133 18.36 11.61 17.07
C ALA A 133 18.58 10.82 15.77
N LEU A 134 19.33 11.39 14.84
CA LEU A 134 19.70 10.75 13.56
C LEU A 134 21.20 10.43 13.55
N VAL A 135 21.56 9.30 12.94
CA VAL A 135 22.95 8.90 12.74
C VAL A 135 23.17 8.67 11.26
N CYS A 136 24.15 9.35 10.67
CA CYS A 136 24.60 9.10 9.32
C CYS A 136 25.68 8.02 9.35
N ALA A 137 25.32 6.82 8.90
CA ALA A 137 26.23 5.69 8.73
C ALA A 137 26.55 5.40 7.25
N ASP A 138 26.18 6.30 6.33
CA ASP A 138 26.49 6.19 4.90
C ASP A 138 27.84 6.87 4.63
N THR A 139 28.91 6.07 4.65
CA THR A 139 30.30 6.52 4.42
C THR A 139 30.73 6.44 2.95
N PHE A 140 29.89 5.88 2.08
CA PHE A 140 30.25 5.61 0.69
C PHE A 140 29.76 6.70 -0.26
N ARG A 141 28.54 7.21 -0.05
CA ARG A 141 27.95 8.21 -0.95
C ARG A 141 28.42 9.62 -0.58
N ALA A 142 29.08 10.30 -1.52
CA ALA A 142 29.47 11.70 -1.36
C ALA A 142 28.25 12.59 -1.04
N GLY A 143 28.38 13.45 -0.03
CA GLY A 143 27.31 14.37 0.40
C GLY A 143 26.15 13.70 1.16
N ALA A 144 26.22 12.41 1.50
CA ALA A 144 25.19 11.75 2.30
C ALA A 144 25.03 12.39 3.68
N PHE A 145 26.16 12.72 4.33
CA PHE A 145 26.17 13.42 5.60
C PHE A 145 25.55 14.81 5.48
N ASP A 146 25.95 15.61 4.48
CA ASP A 146 25.41 16.96 4.27
C ASP A 146 23.90 16.93 3.99
N GLN A 147 23.43 15.95 3.22
CA GLN A 147 22.00 15.75 2.99
C GLN A 147 21.25 15.47 4.30
N LEU A 148 21.76 14.57 5.14
CA LEU A 148 21.16 14.24 6.42
C LEU A 148 21.19 15.45 7.36
N LYS A 149 22.33 16.15 7.44
CA LYS A 149 22.51 17.37 8.24
C LYS A 149 21.50 18.46 7.88
N GLN A 150 21.31 18.74 6.59
CA GLN A 150 20.34 19.74 6.13
C GLN A 150 18.90 19.36 6.52
N ASN A 151 18.53 18.09 6.32
CA ASN A 151 17.21 17.58 6.67
C ASN A 151 16.96 17.61 8.19
N ALA A 152 17.93 17.16 8.98
CA ALA A 152 17.87 17.16 10.43
C ALA A 152 17.78 18.58 11.01
N THR A 153 18.56 19.51 10.47
CA THR A 153 18.52 20.93 10.87
C THR A 153 17.15 21.54 10.61
N LYS A 154 16.57 21.32 9.43
CA LYS A 154 15.20 21.78 9.10
C LYS A 154 14.16 21.20 10.05
N ALA A 155 14.30 19.94 10.42
CA ALA A 155 13.40 19.25 11.34
C ALA A 155 13.71 19.52 12.84
N ARG A 156 14.79 20.25 13.16
CA ARG A 156 15.30 20.49 14.51
C ARG A 156 15.61 19.21 15.30
N ILE A 157 16.18 18.22 14.62
CA ILE A 157 16.54 16.92 15.20
C ILE A 157 18.07 16.86 15.35
N PRO A 158 18.60 16.48 16.53
CA PRO A 158 20.02 16.21 16.69
C PRO A 158 20.52 15.15 15.70
N PHE A 159 21.72 15.35 15.16
CA PHE A 159 22.34 14.41 14.23
C PHE A 159 23.80 14.14 14.59
N TYR A 160 24.29 12.97 14.19
CA TYR A 160 25.68 12.52 14.32
C TYR A 160 26.13 11.88 13.02
N GLY A 161 27.42 11.97 12.68
CA GLY A 161 28.01 11.32 11.51
C GLY A 161 29.21 12.08 10.95
#